data_AF-A0A8C5WNQ1-F1
#
_entry.id   AF-A0A8C5WNQ1-F1
#
_cell.length_a   1.000
_cell.length_b   1.000
_cell.length_c   1.000
_cell.angle_alpha   90.00
_cell.angle_beta   90.00
_cell.angle_gamma   90.00
#
_symmetry.space_group_name_H-M   'P 1'
#
loop_
_entity.id
_entity.type
_entity.pdbx_description
1 polymer ?
#
loop_
_entity_poly.entity_id
_entity_poly.type
_entity_poly.pdbx_seq_one_letter_code
_entity_poly.pdbx_strand_id
1 'polypeptide(L)'
;MTPFSSVFYRKVLRLFSYHGYSRMNRIEDTLLNPWHRLLRNSSYNKANLVSAVDVVKYWQGVFEANNIPEAQTSSEYIVSHVLGSKTFQNLNASSISAPLSAKQQKEIQQLCAKRLQRMPVQYVLGEWDFQDLTLKMKPPVFIPRPETEELVSLILDEEYRKRLTSACSKVLQDFPESRGPVILEVGCGSGAIGLSLLKKLPYVSDISLDNFFSYHSIVSNSQRLPGQVPAFFLARFFRSSLPLSPSYS
;
A
#
# COMPACT_ATOMS: atom_id res chain seq x y z
N MET A 1 29.98 38.37 9.59
CA MET A 1 28.73 38.73 8.88
C MET A 1 28.22 37.49 8.13
N THR A 2 27.14 36.91 8.63
CA THR A 2 26.08 36.27 7.81
C THR A 2 25.45 37.34 6.87
N PRO A 3 24.55 37.04 5.89
CA PRO A 3 23.73 35.83 5.72
C PRO A 3 23.35 35.39 4.25
N PHE A 4 22.47 34.36 4.18
CA PHE A 4 21.41 34.03 3.16
C PHE A 4 21.70 33.30 1.80
N SER A 5 21.48 31.97 1.85
CA SER A 5 20.69 31.03 0.99
C SER A 5 20.52 31.16 -0.56
N SER A 6 20.54 29.99 -1.23
CA SER A 6 19.46 29.43 -2.09
C SER A 6 19.88 28.05 -2.65
N VAL A 7 19.00 27.08 -2.98
CA VAL A 7 18.35 26.04 -2.14
C VAL A 7 17.93 24.83 -3.03
N PHE A 8 18.06 24.89 -4.36
CA PHE A 8 17.40 23.91 -5.22
C PHE A 8 18.21 22.65 -5.60
N TYR A 9 19.52 22.75 -5.81
CA TYR A 9 20.30 21.63 -6.40
C TYR A 9 20.97 20.67 -5.40
N ARG A 10 20.96 20.99 -4.10
CA ARG A 10 21.49 20.12 -3.04
C ARG A 10 20.48 19.08 -2.54
N LYS A 11 19.23 19.08 -2.98
CA LYS A 11 18.16 18.30 -2.35
C LYS A 11 17.94 16.89 -2.89
N VAL A 12 18.54 16.52 -4.02
CA VAL A 12 18.31 15.20 -4.66
C VAL A 12 19.52 14.26 -4.56
N LEU A 13 20.74 14.78 -4.37
CA LEU A 13 21.96 13.98 -4.23
C LEU A 13 22.68 14.12 -2.87
N ARG A 14 22.12 14.88 -1.90
CA ARG A 14 22.59 14.92 -0.49
C ARG A 14 21.60 14.32 0.49
N LEU A 15 21.27 13.04 0.33
CA LEU A 15 20.84 12.24 1.48
C LEU A 15 21.85 11.14 1.85
N PHE A 16 22.90 10.93 1.06
CA PHE A 16 24.02 10.09 1.47
C PHE A 16 25.39 10.70 1.09
N SER A 17 26.12 11.02 2.15
CA SER A 17 27.57 11.23 2.30
C SER A 17 28.25 12.55 1.91
N TYR A 18 29.04 13.05 2.86
CA TYR A 18 29.75 14.34 2.89
C TYR A 18 31.28 14.12 2.87
N HIS A 19 31.97 15.08 2.23
CA HIS A 19 33.36 15.54 2.39
C HIS A 19 34.54 14.76 1.77
N GLY A 20 35.22 15.45 0.82
CA GLY A 20 36.66 15.32 0.57
C GLY A 20 37.08 15.25 -0.90
N TYR A 21 36.97 16.35 -1.66
CA TYR A 21 37.45 16.42 -3.05
C TYR A 21 38.57 17.47 -3.19
N SER A 22 39.78 17.01 -3.51
CA SER A 22 40.77 17.79 -4.25
C SER A 22 41.66 16.84 -5.01
N ARG A 23 41.73 17.05 -6.33
CA ARG A 23 42.69 16.48 -7.29
C ARG A 23 42.31 15.12 -7.91
N MET A 24 41.30 15.09 -8.78
CA MET A 24 41.13 13.99 -9.75
C MET A 24 40.32 14.38 -11.02
N ASN A 25 40.67 15.51 -11.64
CA ASN A 25 40.18 15.85 -12.99
C ASN A 25 40.86 14.97 -14.04
N ARG A 26 40.20 13.88 -14.44
CA ARG A 26 40.17 13.29 -15.81
C ARG A 26 39.55 11.89 -15.91
N ILE A 27 39.15 11.26 -14.79
CA ILE A 27 38.66 9.87 -14.77
C ILE A 27 37.15 9.77 -14.48
N GLU A 28 36.50 10.82 -13.96
CA GLU A 28 35.10 10.75 -13.48
C GLU A 28 34.03 10.55 -14.57
N ASP A 29 34.28 10.92 -15.82
CA ASP A 29 33.32 10.63 -16.91
C ASP A 29 33.22 9.12 -17.23
N THR A 30 34.16 8.30 -16.75
CA THR A 30 34.16 6.85 -16.97
C THR A 30 33.53 6.04 -15.83
N LEU A 31 33.23 6.67 -14.69
CA LEU A 31 32.66 6.01 -13.50
C LEU A 31 31.18 6.36 -13.25
N LEU A 32 30.57 7.15 -14.13
CA LEU A 32 29.12 7.26 -14.24
C LEU A 32 28.54 5.94 -14.77
N ASN A 33 28.24 5.05 -13.83
CA ASN A 33 27.33 3.91 -13.89
C ASN A 33 27.19 3.21 -15.27
N PRO A 34 27.63 1.95 -15.45
CA PRO A 34 27.46 1.20 -16.71
C PRO A 34 26.03 1.24 -17.28
N TRP A 35 25.04 1.45 -16.41
CA TRP A 35 23.61 1.54 -16.73
C TRP A 35 23.17 2.86 -17.41
N HIS A 36 23.88 3.97 -17.19
CA HIS A 36 23.69 5.19 -18.00
C HIS A 36 24.10 4.97 -19.47
N ARG A 37 24.90 3.93 -19.75
CA ARG A 37 25.30 3.53 -21.09
C ARG A 37 24.23 2.65 -21.76
N LEU A 38 23.50 1.82 -21.03
CA LEU A 38 22.34 1.07 -21.57
C LEU A 38 21.17 2.01 -21.91
N LEU A 39 20.97 3.07 -21.10
CA LEU A 39 20.07 4.18 -21.42
C LEU A 39 20.55 5.03 -22.62
N ARG A 40 21.78 4.88 -23.10
CA ARG A 40 22.29 5.60 -24.28
C ARG A 40 22.45 4.70 -25.52
N ASN A 41 22.75 3.41 -25.32
CA ASN A 41 23.14 2.49 -26.39
C ASN A 41 21.99 1.63 -26.93
N SER A 42 20.85 1.55 -26.22
CA SER A 42 19.61 1.01 -26.80
C SER A 42 18.74 2.16 -27.29
N SER A 43 19.10 2.76 -28.41
CA SER A 43 18.16 3.51 -29.28
C SER A 43 17.12 4.40 -28.58
N TYR A 44 17.56 5.33 -27.73
CA TYR A 44 16.78 6.55 -27.38
C TYR A 44 16.63 7.52 -28.58
N ASN A 45 16.88 7.05 -29.80
CA ASN A 45 16.90 7.81 -31.05
C ASN A 45 15.73 7.48 -31.99
N LYS A 46 14.55 7.21 -31.41
CA LYS A 46 13.28 7.63 -32.00
C LYS A 46 12.49 8.32 -30.89
N ALA A 47 12.37 9.64 -30.99
CA ALA A 47 11.65 10.47 -30.05
C ALA A 47 10.29 9.85 -29.66
N ASN A 48 10.06 9.64 -28.36
CA ASN A 48 8.75 9.50 -27.73
C ASN A 48 7.88 8.26 -28.03
N LEU A 49 8.43 7.06 -28.27
CA LEU A 49 7.61 5.84 -28.48
C LEU A 49 7.90 4.72 -27.45
N VAL A 50 7.96 5.03 -26.15
CA VAL A 50 8.14 3.99 -25.12
C VAL A 50 6.78 3.48 -24.67
N SER A 51 6.50 2.20 -24.90
CA SER A 51 5.23 1.56 -24.53
C SER A 51 5.20 1.15 -23.05
N ALA A 52 4.01 0.80 -22.54
CA ALA A 52 3.88 0.28 -21.18
C ALA A 52 4.69 -1.02 -20.98
N VAL A 53 4.73 -1.88 -22.01
CA VAL A 53 5.48 -3.15 -21.99
C VAL A 53 6.98 -2.91 -21.86
N ASP A 54 7.50 -1.92 -22.59
CA ASP A 54 8.93 -1.58 -22.54
C ASP A 54 9.33 -1.08 -21.15
N VAL A 55 8.49 -0.24 -20.54
CA VAL A 55 8.73 0.28 -19.19
C VAL A 55 8.63 -0.82 -18.13
N VAL A 56 7.69 -1.75 -18.26
CA VAL A 56 7.60 -2.91 -17.36
C VAL A 56 8.86 -3.76 -17.43
N LYS A 57 9.28 -4.15 -18.64
CA LYS A 57 10.50 -4.95 -18.84
C LYS A 57 11.74 -4.24 -18.30
N TYR A 58 11.85 -2.94 -18.53
CA TYR A 58 12.96 -2.14 -18.02
C TYR A 58 13.03 -2.17 -16.50
N TRP A 59 11.94 -1.83 -15.81
CA TRP A 59 11.95 -1.74 -14.35
C TRP A 59 12.02 -3.11 -13.67
N GLN A 60 11.45 -4.16 -14.29
CA GLN A 60 11.69 -5.53 -13.88
C GLN A 60 13.20 -5.84 -13.81
N GLY A 61 13.94 -5.59 -14.90
CA GLY A 61 15.39 -5.85 -14.92
C GLY A 61 16.16 -5.02 -13.89
N VAL A 62 15.76 -3.76 -13.67
CA VAL A 62 16.34 -2.90 -12.62
C VAL A 62 16.07 -3.47 -11.23
N PHE A 63 14.86 -3.95 -10.94
CA PHE A 63 14.51 -4.54 -9.66
C PHE A 63 15.24 -5.87 -9.42
N GLU A 64 15.34 -6.74 -10.43
CA GLU A 64 16.10 -7.99 -10.37
C GLU A 64 17.58 -7.73 -10.08
N ALA A 65 18.22 -6.79 -10.79
CA ALA A 65 19.61 -6.42 -10.57
C ALA A 65 19.90 -5.87 -9.17
N ASN A 66 18.88 -5.34 -8.48
CA ASN A 66 18.98 -4.80 -7.12
C ASN A 66 18.44 -5.77 -6.05
N ASN A 67 18.13 -7.01 -6.41
CA ASN A 67 17.56 -8.04 -5.52
C ASN A 67 16.28 -7.58 -4.83
N ILE A 68 15.42 -6.89 -5.58
CA ILE A 68 14.08 -6.49 -5.13
C ILE A 68 13.12 -7.66 -5.42
N PRO A 69 12.41 -8.20 -4.40
CA PRO A 69 11.49 -9.32 -4.62
C PRO A 69 10.29 -8.91 -5.49
N GLU A 70 9.64 -9.89 -6.12
CA GLU A 70 8.45 -9.66 -6.96
C GLU A 70 8.69 -8.60 -8.04
N ALA A 71 9.86 -8.63 -8.70
CA ALA A 71 10.32 -7.57 -9.60
C ALA A 71 9.33 -7.29 -10.74
N GLN A 72 8.92 -8.35 -11.47
CA GLN A 72 7.95 -8.23 -12.56
C GLN A 72 6.63 -7.65 -12.05
N THR A 73 6.03 -8.29 -11.06
CA THR A 73 4.74 -7.92 -10.47
C THR A 73 4.75 -6.49 -9.92
N SER A 74 5.83 -6.09 -9.24
CA SER A 74 6.02 -4.72 -8.75
C SER A 74 6.00 -3.70 -9.89
N SER A 75 6.68 -4.01 -11.00
CA SER A 75 6.74 -3.13 -12.15
C SER A 75 5.39 -3.04 -12.87
N GLU A 76 4.70 -4.17 -13.04
CA GLU A 76 3.37 -4.24 -13.62
C GLU A 76 2.39 -3.38 -12.82
N TYR A 77 2.34 -3.55 -11.49
CA TYR A 77 1.46 -2.76 -10.63
C TYR A 77 1.74 -1.25 -10.70
N ILE A 78 3.01 -0.83 -10.68
CA ILE A 78 3.37 0.58 -10.75
C ILE A 78 2.94 1.18 -12.09
N VAL A 79 3.19 0.49 -13.21
CA VAL A 79 2.82 0.98 -14.54
C VAL A 79 1.30 1.03 -14.69
N SER A 80 0.59 -0.03 -14.28
CA SER A 80 -0.87 -0.06 -14.29
C SER A 80 -1.49 1.07 -13.49
N HIS A 81 -0.98 1.31 -12.28
CA HIS A 81 -1.46 2.37 -11.40
C HIS A 81 -1.39 3.75 -12.08
N VAL A 82 -0.26 4.08 -12.70
CA VAL A 82 -0.08 5.35 -13.42
C VAL A 82 -0.94 5.45 -14.67
N LEU A 83 -1.29 4.32 -15.27
CA LEU A 83 -2.23 4.23 -16.39
C LEU A 83 -3.71 4.19 -15.95
N GLY A 84 -3.99 4.27 -14.64
CA GLY A 84 -5.36 4.28 -14.10
C GLY A 84 -6.02 2.90 -14.04
N SER A 85 -5.23 1.82 -14.06
CA SER A 85 -5.72 0.44 -13.91
C SER A 85 -5.16 -0.20 -12.64
N LYS A 86 -5.92 -1.14 -12.06
CA LYS A 86 -5.51 -1.92 -10.88
C LYS A 86 -4.49 -3.00 -11.21
N THR A 87 -4.60 -3.60 -12.39
CA THR A 87 -3.73 -4.68 -12.86
C THR A 87 -3.29 -4.45 -14.30
N PHE A 88 -2.22 -5.10 -14.70
CA PHE A 88 -1.68 -4.96 -16.05
C PHE A 88 -2.58 -5.65 -17.08
N GLN A 89 -3.20 -6.76 -16.70
CA GLN A 89 -4.14 -7.51 -17.53
C GLN A 89 -5.42 -6.72 -17.84
N ASN A 90 -5.79 -5.76 -16.99
CA ASN A 90 -6.98 -4.93 -17.19
C ASN A 90 -6.73 -3.73 -18.13
N LEU A 91 -5.48 -3.49 -18.55
CA LEU A 91 -5.18 -2.46 -19.54
C LEU A 91 -5.67 -2.89 -20.92
N ASN A 92 -6.31 -1.97 -21.64
CA ASN A 92 -6.69 -2.21 -23.03
C ASN A 92 -5.46 -2.18 -23.95
N ALA A 93 -5.56 -2.86 -25.11
CA ALA A 93 -4.46 -2.97 -26.06
C ALA A 93 -3.89 -1.61 -26.52
N SER A 94 -4.75 -0.58 -26.58
CA SER A 94 -4.33 0.79 -26.88
C SER A 94 -3.46 1.40 -25.79
N SER A 95 -3.81 1.28 -24.50
CA SER A 95 -2.97 1.82 -23.41
C SER A 95 -1.65 1.08 -23.26
N ILE A 96 -1.62 -0.21 -23.61
CA ILE A 96 -0.40 -1.02 -23.54
C ILE A 96 0.60 -0.61 -24.63
N SER A 97 0.11 -0.39 -25.86
CA SER A 97 0.93 -0.09 -27.04
C SER A 97 1.19 1.40 -27.25
N ALA A 98 0.34 2.28 -26.71
CA ALA A 98 0.51 3.72 -26.82
C ALA A 98 1.78 4.18 -26.08
N PRO A 99 2.48 5.19 -26.64
CA PRO A 99 3.60 5.80 -25.95
C PRO A 99 3.18 6.48 -24.65
N LEU A 100 3.97 6.27 -23.59
CA LEU A 100 3.78 6.96 -22.32
C LEU A 100 4.18 8.43 -22.43
N SER A 101 3.33 9.32 -21.91
CA SER A 101 3.66 10.73 -21.77
C SER A 101 4.81 10.96 -20.79
N ALA A 102 5.52 12.09 -20.93
CA ALA A 102 6.60 12.46 -20.01
C ALA A 102 6.14 12.55 -18.54
N LYS A 103 4.87 12.92 -18.30
CA LYS A 103 4.27 12.93 -16.95
C LYS A 103 4.17 11.52 -16.39
N GLN A 104 3.62 10.58 -17.15
CA GLN A 104 3.48 9.18 -16.74
C GLN A 104 4.85 8.53 -16.49
N GLN A 105 5.82 8.75 -17.37
CA GLN A 105 7.18 8.23 -17.19
C GLN A 105 7.83 8.75 -15.90
N LYS A 106 7.67 10.05 -15.62
CA LYS A 106 8.19 10.67 -14.39
C LYS A 106 7.52 10.09 -13.14
N GLU A 107 6.21 9.88 -13.18
CA GLU A 107 5.46 9.30 -12.06
C GLU A 107 5.89 7.85 -11.79
N ILE A 108 5.99 7.03 -12.83
CA ILE A 108 6.52 5.65 -12.73
C ILE A 108 7.91 5.66 -12.12
N GLN A 109 8.81 6.54 -12.59
CA GLN A 109 10.16 6.65 -12.05
C GLN A 109 10.17 6.98 -10.55
N GLN A 110 9.29 7.87 -10.08
CA GLN A 110 9.17 8.22 -8.67
C GLN A 110 8.69 7.05 -7.82
N LEU A 111 7.69 6.29 -8.30
CA LEU A 111 7.18 5.11 -7.61
C LEU A 111 8.24 3.99 -7.56
N CYS A 112 8.91 3.73 -8.68
CA CYS A 112 9.99 2.75 -8.72
C CYS A 112 11.18 3.13 -7.83
N ALA A 113 11.49 4.43 -7.69
CA ALA A 113 12.51 4.89 -6.74
C ALA A 113 12.15 4.57 -5.28
N LYS A 114 10.86 4.64 -4.90
CA LYS A 114 10.41 4.17 -3.58
C LYS A 114 10.52 2.65 -3.46
N ARG A 115 10.16 1.90 -4.50
CA ARG A 115 10.27 0.43 -4.53
C ARG A 115 11.73 -0.03 -4.36
N LEU A 116 12.69 0.68 -4.96
CA LEU A 116 14.13 0.42 -4.81
C LEU A 116 14.63 0.59 -3.37
N GLN A 117 13.93 1.37 -2.53
CA GLN A 117 14.20 1.45 -1.10
C GLN A 117 13.63 0.24 -0.33
N ARG A 118 13.28 -0.84 -1.04
CA ARG A 118 12.64 -2.06 -0.53
C ARG A 118 11.26 -1.84 0.10
N MET A 119 10.62 -0.70 -0.18
CA MET A 119 9.25 -0.47 0.25
C MET A 119 8.31 -1.47 -0.44
N PRO A 120 7.41 -2.16 0.29
CA PRO A 120 6.35 -2.98 -0.30
C PRO A 120 5.54 -2.20 -1.35
N VAL A 121 5.21 -2.85 -2.47
CA VAL A 121 4.52 -2.18 -3.58
C VAL A 121 3.19 -1.55 -3.15
N GLN A 122 2.47 -2.19 -2.23
CA GLN A 122 1.21 -1.71 -1.67
C GLN A 122 1.35 -0.33 -1.01
N TYR A 123 2.46 -0.09 -0.30
CA TYR A 123 2.74 1.23 0.26
C TYR A 123 3.30 2.22 -0.76
N VAL A 124 3.98 1.73 -1.81
CA VAL A 124 4.44 2.56 -2.93
C VAL A 124 3.23 3.18 -3.64
N LEU A 125 2.20 2.37 -3.92
CA LEU A 125 0.94 2.79 -4.52
C LEU A 125 0.04 3.56 -3.54
N GLY A 126 0.16 3.28 -2.24
CA GLY A 126 -0.62 3.92 -1.18
C GLY A 126 -2.04 3.37 -1.03
N GLU A 127 -2.37 2.31 -1.75
CA GLU A 127 -3.63 1.59 -1.65
C GLU A 127 -3.48 0.13 -2.06
N TRP A 128 -4.40 -0.71 -1.61
CA TRP A 128 -4.44 -2.12 -1.92
C TRP A 128 -5.87 -2.64 -1.90
N ASP A 129 -6.15 -3.57 -2.80
CA ASP A 129 -7.44 -4.24 -2.84
C ASP A 129 -7.51 -5.32 -1.75
N PHE A 130 -8.66 -5.38 -1.10
CA PHE A 130 -9.00 -6.41 -0.14
C PHE A 130 -10.47 -6.72 -0.32
N GLN A 131 -10.79 -7.95 -0.75
CA GLN A 131 -12.15 -8.32 -1.12
C GLN A 131 -12.71 -7.33 -2.18
N ASP A 132 -13.85 -6.72 -1.91
CA ASP A 132 -14.52 -5.72 -2.73
C ASP A 132 -14.23 -4.26 -2.28
N LEU A 133 -13.15 -4.07 -1.51
CA LEU A 133 -12.69 -2.77 -1.01
C LEU A 133 -11.32 -2.41 -1.60
N THR A 134 -11.07 -1.10 -1.74
CA THR A 134 -9.74 -0.55 -2.00
C THR A 134 -9.29 0.27 -0.79
N LEU A 135 -8.46 -0.33 0.04
CA LEU A 135 -7.99 0.25 1.31
C LEU A 135 -6.81 1.18 1.05
N LYS A 136 -6.78 2.35 1.68
CA LYS A 136 -5.56 3.17 1.79
C LYS A 136 -4.54 2.44 2.66
N MET A 137 -3.32 2.42 2.15
CA MET A 137 -2.20 1.73 2.74
C MET A 137 -1.09 2.72 3.07
N LYS A 138 -0.57 2.61 4.29
CA LYS A 138 0.60 3.38 4.73
C LYS A 138 1.37 2.61 5.80
N PRO A 139 2.71 2.72 5.84
CA PRO A 139 3.46 2.19 6.97
C PRO A 139 3.00 2.84 8.30
N PRO A 140 3.04 2.11 9.42
CA PRO A 140 3.44 0.71 9.58
C PRO A 140 2.25 -0.27 9.53
N VAL A 141 1.11 0.12 8.95
CA VAL A 141 -0.13 -0.68 9.00
C VAL A 141 0.00 -1.95 8.17
N PHE A 142 -0.29 -3.08 8.79
CA PHE A 142 -0.20 -4.40 8.17
C PHE A 142 -0.91 -4.46 6.81
N ILE A 143 -0.21 -5.01 5.81
CA ILE A 143 -0.76 -5.26 4.47
C ILE A 143 -1.57 -6.56 4.54
N PRO A 144 -2.90 -6.52 4.31
CA PRO A 144 -3.74 -7.72 4.34
C PRO A 144 -3.22 -8.78 3.38
N ARG A 145 -3.29 -10.05 3.80
CA ARG A 145 -2.82 -11.20 3.01
C ARG A 145 -4.02 -11.97 2.44
N PRO A 146 -3.84 -12.81 1.40
CA PRO A 146 -4.92 -13.63 0.87
C PRO A 146 -5.62 -14.50 1.93
N GLU A 147 -4.87 -15.02 2.90
CA GLU A 147 -5.41 -15.80 4.02
C GLU A 147 -6.34 -14.96 4.90
N THR A 148 -6.15 -13.64 4.96
CA THR A 148 -7.04 -12.71 5.67
C THR A 148 -8.38 -12.56 4.94
N GLU A 149 -8.40 -12.68 3.61
CA GLU A 149 -9.66 -12.69 2.84
C GLU A 149 -10.45 -13.97 3.07
N GLU A 150 -9.78 -15.11 3.16
CA GLU A 150 -10.40 -16.40 3.47
C GLU A 150 -11.10 -16.37 4.83
N LEU A 151 -10.47 -15.77 5.85
CA LEU A 151 -11.09 -15.57 7.16
C LEU A 151 -12.42 -14.80 7.07
N VAL A 152 -12.48 -13.74 6.27
CA VAL A 152 -13.72 -12.98 6.06
C VAL A 152 -14.80 -13.88 5.43
N SER A 153 -14.45 -14.70 4.45
CA SER A 153 -15.39 -15.64 3.82
C SER A 153 -15.94 -16.65 4.83
N LEU A 154 -15.08 -17.23 5.66
CA LEU A 154 -15.50 -18.18 6.71
C LEU A 154 -16.47 -17.56 7.72
N ILE A 155 -16.22 -16.31 8.14
CA ILE A 155 -17.10 -15.57 9.06
C ILE A 155 -18.49 -15.36 8.43
N LEU A 156 -18.53 -15.00 7.14
CA LEU A 156 -19.79 -14.79 6.41
C LEU A 156 -20.59 -16.08 6.28
N ASP A 157 -19.94 -17.17 5.88
CA ASP A 157 -20.57 -18.49 5.74
C ASP A 157 -21.17 -18.97 7.07
N GLU A 158 -20.45 -18.76 8.17
CA GLU A 158 -20.96 -19.10 9.51
C GLU A 158 -22.18 -18.26 9.90
N GLU A 159 -22.16 -16.95 9.64
CA GLU A 159 -23.29 -16.05 9.93
C GLU A 159 -24.52 -16.42 9.08
N TYR A 160 -24.34 -16.70 7.79
CA TYR A 160 -25.44 -17.14 6.92
C TYR A 160 -26.04 -18.47 7.41
N ARG A 161 -25.20 -19.44 7.79
CA ARG A 161 -25.65 -20.73 8.32
C ARG A 161 -26.45 -20.54 9.63
N LYS A 162 -25.96 -19.72 10.56
CA LYS A 162 -26.66 -19.40 11.82
C LYS A 162 -28.05 -18.83 11.55
N ARG A 163 -28.15 -17.86 10.64
CA ARG A 163 -29.43 -17.23 10.26
C ARG A 163 -30.43 -18.20 9.63
N LEU A 164 -29.95 -19.10 8.77
CA LEU A 164 -30.80 -20.15 8.20
C LEU A 164 -31.34 -21.08 9.30
N THR A 165 -30.48 -21.50 10.23
CA THR A 165 -30.90 -22.39 11.32
C THR A 165 -31.85 -21.72 12.31
N SER A 166 -31.69 -20.43 12.60
CA SER A 166 -32.59 -19.67 13.46
C SER A 166 -33.93 -19.38 12.80
N ALA A 167 -33.96 -19.11 11.49
CA ALA A 167 -35.20 -18.95 10.73
C ALA A 167 -36.04 -20.25 10.67
N CYS A 168 -35.38 -21.41 10.66
CA CYS A 168 -36.05 -22.72 10.71
C CYS A 168 -36.50 -23.13 12.13
N SER A 169 -35.91 -22.57 13.18
CA SER A 169 -36.29 -22.85 14.58
C SER A 169 -37.30 -21.82 15.08
N LYS A 170 -38.61 -22.07 14.84
CA LYS A 170 -39.75 -21.29 15.37
C LYS A 170 -39.83 -21.18 16.91
N VAL A 171 -38.85 -21.68 17.66
CA VAL A 171 -38.90 -21.90 19.12
C VAL A 171 -38.13 -20.85 19.93
N LEU A 172 -37.35 -19.95 19.30
CA LEU A 172 -36.62 -18.90 20.02
C LEU A 172 -37.18 -17.50 19.66
N GLN A 173 -38.41 -17.22 20.10
CA GLN A 173 -39.07 -15.90 19.93
C GLN A 173 -38.77 -14.90 21.06
N ASP A 174 -37.85 -15.21 21.98
CA ASP A 174 -37.60 -14.35 23.17
C ASP A 174 -36.42 -13.37 23.02
N PHE A 175 -35.68 -13.41 21.90
CA PHE A 175 -34.65 -12.41 21.61
C PHE A 175 -35.14 -11.47 20.51
N PRO A 176 -35.12 -10.14 20.73
CA PRO A 176 -35.58 -9.20 19.73
C PRO A 176 -34.70 -9.32 18.47
N GLU A 177 -35.31 -9.68 17.33
CA GLU A 177 -34.72 -9.79 15.99
C GLU A 177 -34.12 -8.47 15.45
N SER A 178 -34.06 -7.42 16.27
CA SER A 178 -33.91 -6.05 15.81
C SER A 178 -32.46 -5.55 15.71
N ARG A 179 -31.45 -6.32 16.13
CA ARG A 179 -30.03 -5.96 15.96
C ARG A 179 -29.16 -7.18 15.64
N GLY A 180 -28.32 -7.07 14.60
CA GLY A 180 -27.33 -8.10 14.28
C GLY A 180 -26.21 -8.17 15.32
N PRO A 181 -25.29 -9.14 15.19
CA PRO A 181 -24.18 -9.32 16.13
C PRO A 181 -23.28 -8.07 16.19
N VAL A 182 -22.66 -7.88 17.36
CA VAL A 182 -21.58 -6.91 17.55
C VAL A 182 -20.25 -7.65 17.39
N ILE A 183 -19.45 -7.21 16.43
CA ILE A 183 -18.13 -7.73 16.12
C ILE A 183 -17.09 -6.91 16.91
N LEU A 184 -16.13 -7.60 17.52
CA LEU A 184 -14.96 -6.98 18.15
C LEU A 184 -13.72 -7.38 17.36
N GLU A 185 -13.08 -6.43 16.68
CA GLU A 185 -11.82 -6.64 15.96
C GLU A 185 -10.66 -6.08 16.78
N VAL A 186 -9.71 -6.95 17.15
CA VAL A 186 -8.49 -6.56 17.88
C VAL A 186 -7.31 -6.60 16.91
N GLY A 187 -6.59 -5.48 16.80
CA GLY A 187 -5.52 -5.31 15.82
C GLY A 187 -6.05 -4.95 14.43
N CYS A 188 -7.05 -4.07 14.35
CA CYS A 188 -7.79 -3.81 13.12
C CYS A 188 -6.95 -3.21 11.97
N GLY A 189 -5.81 -2.60 12.24
CA GLY A 189 -4.87 -2.14 11.21
C GLY A 189 -5.51 -1.21 10.17
N SER A 190 -5.60 -1.67 8.92
CA SER A 190 -6.23 -0.93 7.83
C SER A 190 -7.76 -0.97 7.87
N GLY A 191 -8.34 -1.84 8.70
CA GLY A 191 -9.76 -2.16 8.77
C GLY A 191 -10.21 -3.23 7.81
N ALA A 192 -9.29 -4.03 7.28
CA ALA A 192 -9.59 -4.96 6.22
C ALA A 192 -10.78 -5.88 6.57
N ILE A 193 -10.73 -6.54 7.72
CA ILE A 193 -11.77 -7.51 8.12
C ILE A 193 -13.06 -6.78 8.48
N GLY A 194 -13.04 -5.88 9.48
CA GLY A 194 -14.24 -5.20 9.97
C GLY A 194 -14.97 -4.42 8.89
N LEU A 195 -14.26 -3.66 8.04
CA LEU A 195 -14.89 -2.90 6.97
C LEU A 195 -15.51 -3.82 5.89
N SER A 196 -14.85 -4.95 5.57
CA SER A 196 -15.44 -5.93 4.64
C SER A 196 -16.70 -6.59 5.21
N LEU A 197 -16.72 -6.89 6.51
CA LEU A 197 -17.88 -7.47 7.18
C LEU A 197 -19.04 -6.46 7.24
N LEU A 198 -18.78 -5.20 7.62
CA LEU A 198 -19.80 -4.14 7.65
C LEU A 198 -20.41 -3.90 6.26
N LYS A 199 -19.61 -3.97 5.19
CA LYS A 199 -20.11 -3.80 3.82
C LYS A 199 -21.03 -4.94 3.38
N LYS A 200 -20.67 -6.18 3.72
CA LYS A 200 -21.42 -7.38 3.31
C LYS A 200 -22.62 -7.68 4.23
N LEU A 201 -22.55 -7.25 5.49
CA LEU A 201 -23.56 -7.48 6.52
C LEU A 201 -24.04 -6.14 7.11
N PRO A 202 -24.95 -5.39 6.45
CA PRO A 202 -25.33 -4.03 6.87
C PRO A 202 -26.07 -3.96 8.22
N TYR A 203 -26.41 -5.11 8.81
CA TYR A 203 -27.10 -5.24 10.09
C TYR A 203 -26.15 -5.48 11.28
N VAL A 204 -24.85 -5.69 11.05
CA VAL A 204 -23.87 -5.90 12.13
C VAL A 204 -23.30 -4.56 12.60
N SER A 205 -22.79 -4.55 13.83
CA SER A 205 -21.98 -3.44 14.35
C SER A 205 -20.55 -3.91 14.55
N ASP A 206 -19.57 -3.02 14.34
CA ASP A 206 -18.15 -3.33 14.55
C ASP A 206 -17.53 -2.38 15.58
N ILE A 207 -16.78 -2.97 16.51
CA ILE A 207 -15.92 -2.29 17.46
C ILE A 207 -14.49 -2.70 17.12
N SER A 208 -13.75 -1.76 16.55
CA SER A 208 -12.38 -1.99 16.08
C SER A 208 -11.38 -1.30 17.01
N LEU A 209 -10.41 -2.08 17.49
CA LEU A 209 -9.35 -1.64 18.40
C LEU A 209 -7.98 -1.93 17.80
N ASP A 210 -7.06 -0.98 17.92
CA ASP A 210 -5.65 -1.18 17.58
C ASP A 210 -4.78 -0.12 18.28
N ASN A 211 -3.47 -0.21 18.08
CA ASN A 211 -2.50 0.79 18.50
C ASN A 211 -2.66 2.11 17.73
N PHE A 212 -1.99 3.15 18.21
CA PHE A 212 -2.12 4.51 17.66
C PHE A 212 -1.66 4.66 16.20
N PHE A 213 -0.73 3.83 15.71
CA PHE A 213 -0.15 4.02 14.37
C PHE A 213 -1.14 3.74 13.23
N SER A 214 -2.12 2.87 13.48
CA SER A 214 -3.14 2.50 12.49
C SER A 214 -4.36 3.42 12.49
N TYR A 215 -4.55 4.24 13.53
CA TYR A 215 -5.70 5.13 13.71
C TYR A 215 -6.09 5.91 12.44
N HIS A 216 -5.12 6.59 11.82
CA HIS A 216 -5.41 7.37 10.61
C HIS A 216 -5.76 6.50 9.39
N SER A 217 -5.22 5.28 9.29
CA SER A 217 -5.58 4.37 8.18
C SER A 217 -7.01 3.90 8.33
N ILE A 218 -7.37 3.40 9.51
CA ILE A 218 -8.71 2.87 9.77
C ILE A 218 -9.77 3.96 9.63
N VAL A 219 -9.54 5.17 10.17
CA VAL A 219 -10.46 6.30 10.03
C VAL A 219 -10.60 6.73 8.56
N SER A 220 -9.48 6.81 7.82
CA SER A 220 -9.54 7.18 6.40
C SER A 220 -10.25 6.12 5.56
N ASN A 221 -10.13 4.84 5.90
CA ASN A 221 -10.78 3.76 5.16
C ASN A 221 -12.25 3.63 5.51
N SER A 222 -12.63 3.83 6.78
CA SER A 222 -14.03 3.77 7.20
C SER A 222 -14.89 4.87 6.60
N GLN A 223 -14.35 6.08 6.43
CA GLN A 223 -15.04 7.19 5.74
C GLN A 223 -15.34 6.91 4.26
N ARG A 224 -14.69 5.89 3.68
CA ARG A 224 -14.86 5.50 2.26
C ARG A 224 -15.86 4.35 2.09
N LEU A 225 -16.42 3.81 3.17
CA LEU A 225 -17.51 2.84 3.08
C LEU A 225 -18.79 3.51 2.57
N PRO A 226 -19.48 2.91 1.58
CA PRO A 226 -20.79 3.38 1.15
C PRO A 226 -21.85 3.07 2.22
N GLY A 227 -22.63 4.08 2.61
CA GLY A 227 -23.59 3.98 3.71
C GLY A 227 -22.89 4.17 5.06
N GLN A 228 -23.33 5.16 5.84
CA GLN A 228 -22.76 5.44 7.16
C GLN A 228 -23.04 4.27 8.10
N VAL A 229 -22.12 3.31 8.16
CA VAL A 229 -22.16 2.26 9.18
C VAL A 229 -21.58 2.86 10.46
N PRO A 230 -22.28 2.80 11.61
CA PRO A 230 -21.75 3.27 12.88
C PRO A 230 -20.61 2.34 13.31
N ALA A 231 -19.41 2.64 12.83
CA ALA A 231 -18.19 1.99 13.27
C ALA A 231 -17.58 2.83 14.40
N PHE A 232 -17.55 2.27 15.61
CA PHE A 232 -16.90 2.89 16.75
C PHE A 232 -15.44 2.44 16.80
N PHE A 233 -14.55 3.30 16.34
CA PHE A 233 -13.12 3.08 16.41
C PHE A 233 -12.58 3.62 17.73
N LEU A 234 -12.29 2.72 18.67
CA LEU A 234 -11.65 3.09 19.93
C LEU A 234 -10.15 2.78 19.83
N ALA A 235 -9.37 3.76 19.40
CA ALA A 235 -7.91 3.66 19.43
C ALA A 235 -7.39 3.93 20.84
N ARG A 236 -7.43 2.92 21.73
CA ARG A 236 -6.66 2.93 22.98
C ARG A 236 -6.46 1.51 23.51
N PHE A 237 -5.24 1.00 23.44
CA PHE A 237 -4.81 -0.10 24.31
C PHE A 237 -3.56 0.30 25.10
N PHE A 238 -3.61 0.05 26.41
CA PHE A 238 -2.71 0.55 27.45
C PHE A 238 -1.23 0.28 27.15
N ARG A 239 -0.38 1.30 27.33
CA ARG A 239 1.04 1.05 27.60
C ARG A 239 1.14 0.64 29.06
N SER A 240 1.40 -0.64 29.33
CA SER A 240 1.82 -1.10 30.64
C SER A 240 3.20 -0.51 30.96
N SER A 241 3.22 0.58 31.71
CA SER A 241 4.39 0.89 32.53
C SER A 241 4.18 0.21 33.89
N LEU A 242 4.61 -1.05 34.01
CA LEU A 242 5.02 -1.61 35.29
C LEU A 242 6.37 -0.97 35.64
N PRO A 243 6.51 -0.21 36.74
CA PRO A 243 7.77 -0.20 37.46
C PRO A 243 7.76 -1.41 38.39
N LEU A 244 8.52 -2.45 38.04
CA LEU A 244 9.12 -3.30 39.06
C LEU A 244 10.31 -2.51 39.62
N SER A 245 10.16 -1.96 40.82
CA SER A 245 11.29 -1.64 41.68
C SER A 245 11.00 -2.21 43.08
N PRO A 246 11.94 -2.95 43.68
CA PRO A 246 11.78 -3.53 45.00
C PRO A 246 11.95 -2.44 46.06
N SER A 247 10.97 -2.27 46.94
CA SER A 247 11.17 -1.55 48.20
C SER A 247 11.92 -2.46 49.17
N TYR A 248 13.25 -2.33 49.18
CA TYR A 248 14.05 -2.55 50.38
C TYR A 248 14.13 -1.23 51.13
N SER A 249 13.44 -1.16 52.28
CA SER A 249 13.81 -0.44 53.50
C SER A 249 12.73 -0.67 54.54
#